data_AF-A0AA39K5A8-F1
#
_entry.id   AF-A0AA39K5A8-F1
#
_cell.length_a   1.000
_cell.length_b   1.000
_cell.length_c   1.000
_cell.angle_alpha   90.00
_cell.angle_beta   90.00
_cell.angle_gamma   90.00
#
_symmetry.space_group_name_H-M   'P 1'
#
loop_
_entity.id
_entity.type
_entity.pdbx_description
1 polymer ?
#
loop_
_entity_poly.entity_id
_entity_poly.type
_entity_poly.pdbx_seq_one_letter_code
_entity_poly.pdbx_strand_id
1 'polypeptide(L)'
;MFKDNVSEDQIKEYAAQVNSGGGEVTQIYGIIPVRTKDHLSAVDDPEALFQGFAAKITDDQLQQFQSLQGNIIESIEPDQIVTTQ
;
A
#
# COMPACT_ATOMS: atom_id res chain seq x y z
N MET A 1 0.45 3.45 -3.92
CA MET A 1 0.97 3.98 -2.64
C MET A 1 -0.06 4.90 -2.02
N PHE A 2 -0.26 4.80 -0.71
CA PHE A 2 -1.09 5.71 0.08
C PHE A 2 -0.21 6.79 0.69
N LYS A 3 -0.83 7.94 0.98
CA LYS A 3 -0.16 9.01 1.73
C LYS A 3 0.11 8.60 3.17
N ASP A 4 1.09 9.23 3.79
CA ASP A 4 1.53 8.95 5.16
C ASP A 4 0.45 9.12 6.24
N ASN A 5 -0.55 9.97 5.97
CA ASN A 5 -1.64 10.26 6.88
C ASN A 5 -2.79 9.23 6.83
N VAL A 6 -2.70 8.23 5.95
CA VAL A 6 -3.68 7.14 5.87
C VAL A 6 -3.31 6.06 6.88
N SER A 7 -4.29 5.60 7.65
CA SER A 7 -4.08 4.55 8.65
C SER A 7 -3.99 3.16 8.01
N GLU A 8 -3.27 2.25 8.67
CA GLU A 8 -3.15 0.85 8.21
C GLU A 8 -4.51 0.15 8.05
N ASP A 9 -5.46 0.41 8.95
CA ASP A 9 -6.79 -0.17 8.86
C ASP A 9 -7.55 0.30 7.62
N GLN A 10 -7.40 1.56 7.22
CA GLN A 10 -7.97 2.05 5.95
C GLN A 10 -7.33 1.36 4.74
N ILE A 11 -6.01 1.16 4.76
CA ILE A 11 -5.30 0.47 3.66
C ILE A 11 -5.81 -0.97 3.54
N LYS A 12 -5.99 -1.67 4.67
CA LYS A 12 -6.58 -3.01 4.70
C LYS A 12 -8.02 -3.03 4.21
N GLU A 13 -8.80 -2.01 4.53
CA GLU A 13 -10.18 -1.88 4.04
C GLU A 13 -10.21 -1.72 2.52
N TYR A 14 -9.37 -0.85 1.94
CA TYR A 14 -9.23 -0.73 0.49
C TYR A 14 -8.75 -2.04 -0.14
N ALA A 15 -7.80 -2.74 0.48
CA ALA A 15 -7.37 -4.06 0.01
C ALA A 15 -8.52 -5.08 0.03
N ALA A 16 -9.37 -5.08 1.06
CA ALA A 16 -10.55 -5.94 1.12
C ALA A 16 -11.59 -5.57 0.05
N GLN A 17 -11.77 -4.29 -0.25
CA GLN A 17 -12.63 -3.82 -1.35
C GLN A 17 -12.12 -4.30 -2.70
N VAL A 18 -10.80 -4.28 -2.92
CA VAL A 18 -10.21 -4.82 -4.16
C VAL A 18 -10.56 -6.29 -4.33
N ASN A 19 -10.31 -7.10 -3.31
CA ASN A 19 -10.62 -8.53 -3.33
C ASN A 19 -12.13 -8.80 -3.52
N SER A 20 -13.00 -7.98 -2.92
CA SER A 20 -14.45 -8.13 -3.04
C SER A 20 -15.00 -7.65 -4.40
N GLY A 21 -14.32 -6.72 -5.05
CA GLY A 21 -14.71 -6.13 -6.34
C GLY A 21 -14.19 -6.86 -7.57
N GLY A 22 -13.64 -8.08 -7.40
CA GLY A 22 -13.11 -8.89 -8.49
C GLY A 22 -11.64 -8.66 -8.83
N GLY A 23 -10.95 -7.83 -8.05
CA GLY A 23 -9.50 -7.75 -8.05
C GLY A 23 -8.87 -8.77 -7.09
N GLU A 24 -7.55 -8.79 -7.02
CA GLU A 24 -6.76 -9.68 -6.19
C GLU A 24 -5.57 -8.93 -5.60
N VAL A 25 -5.52 -8.82 -4.28
CA VAL A 25 -4.37 -8.23 -3.58
C VAL A 25 -3.29 -9.28 -3.39
N THR A 26 -2.12 -9.04 -3.96
CA THR A 26 -1.00 -9.99 -3.95
C THR A 26 -0.01 -9.72 -2.82
N GLN A 27 0.16 -8.45 -2.45
CA GLN A 27 1.10 -8.06 -1.40
C GLN A 27 0.63 -6.79 -0.71
N ILE A 28 0.67 -6.78 0.63
CA ILE A 28 0.40 -5.58 1.43
C ILE A 28 1.72 -5.09 2.02
N TYR A 29 1.98 -3.79 1.84
CA TYR A 29 3.13 -3.10 2.39
C TYR A 29 2.63 -2.17 3.50
N GLY A 30 2.95 -2.51 4.74
CA GLY A 30 2.63 -1.69 5.90
C GLY A 30 3.89 -1.21 6.60
N ILE A 31 3.78 -0.10 7.33
CA ILE A 31 4.75 0.24 8.38
C ILE A 31 4.78 -0.96 9.31
N ILE A 32 5.91 -1.66 9.38
CA ILE A 32 6.11 -2.71 10.39
C ILE A 32 5.94 -2.00 11.74
N PRO A 33 4.90 -2.31 12.54
CA PRO A 33 4.79 -1.71 13.85
C PRO A 33 6.01 -2.20 14.62
N VAL A 34 6.94 -1.28 14.91
CA VAL A 34 8.04 -1.55 15.82
C VAL A 34 7.39 -2.09 17.09
N ARG A 35 7.53 -3.40 17.34
CA ARG A 35 7.04 -4.04 18.56
C ARG A 35 7.91 -3.51 19.70
N THR A 36 7.59 -2.33 20.20
CA THR A 36 8.18 -1.83 21.43
C THR A 36 7.59 -2.62 22.58
N LYS A 37 8.35 -3.60 23.04
CA LYS A 37 8.47 -3.78 24.48
C LYS A 37 9.85 -4.24 24.94
N ASP A 38 10.68 -4.84 24.07
CA ASP A 38 11.95 -5.39 24.57
C ASP A 38 13.23 -5.02 23.82
N HIS A 39 13.21 -4.45 22.61
CA HIS A 39 14.46 -4.01 21.96
C HIS A 39 14.48 -2.50 21.70
N LEU A 40 15.12 -1.82 22.66
CA LEU A 40 15.60 -0.45 22.62
C LEU A 40 16.77 -0.35 21.62
N SER A 41 16.51 -0.24 20.32
CA SER A 41 17.44 0.34 19.32
C SER A 41 16.89 0.25 17.90
N ALA A 42 16.12 1.25 17.49
CA ALA A 42 16.00 1.68 16.10
C ALA A 42 15.47 3.12 16.14
N VAL A 43 16.31 4.03 16.66
CA VAL A 43 16.06 5.48 16.62
C VAL A 43 16.41 6.06 15.22
N ASP A 44 16.90 5.23 14.28
CA ASP A 44 17.38 5.69 12.97
C ASP A 44 17.14 4.65 11.85
N ASP A 45 15.94 4.04 11.76
CA ASP A 45 15.53 3.33 10.54
C ASP A 45 14.48 4.17 9.79
N PRO A 46 14.86 4.97 8.77
CA PRO A 46 13.92 5.68 7.91
C PRO A 46 13.16 4.74 6.95
N GLU A 47 13.32 3.41 7.08
CA GLU A 47 12.83 2.42 6.12
C GLU A 47 11.33 2.09 6.23
N ALA A 48 10.61 2.73 7.15
CA ALA A 48 9.15 2.61 7.23
C ALA A 48 8.45 3.77 6.51
N LEU A 49 8.66 3.91 5.20
CA LEU A 49 8.08 4.99 4.40
C LEU A 49 7.25 4.50 3.22
N PHE A 50 6.78 3.26 3.25
CA PHE A 50 5.93 2.75 2.17
C PHE A 50 4.67 2.10 2.72
N GLN A 51 3.57 2.83 2.59
CA GLN A 51 2.23 2.38 2.94
C GLN A 51 1.45 2.10 1.65
N GLY A 52 1.11 0.85 1.41
CA GLY A 52 0.64 0.43 0.09
C GLY A 52 0.17 -1.01 0.01
N PHE A 53 -0.34 -1.38 -1.15
CA PHE A 53 -0.46 -2.78 -1.55
C PHE A 53 -0.22 -2.90 -3.05
N ALA A 54 0.26 -4.06 -3.48
CA ALA A 54 0.22 -4.48 -4.86
C ALA A 54 -1.03 -5.35 -5.05
N ALA A 55 -1.75 -5.10 -6.13
CA ALA A 55 -2.95 -5.84 -6.47
C ALA A 55 -3.16 -5.86 -7.98
N LYS A 56 -3.77 -6.94 -8.44
CA LYS A 56 -4.44 -6.98 -9.73
C LYS A 56 -5.81 -6.36 -9.55
N ILE A 57 -6.11 -5.30 -10.29
CA ILE A 57 -7.37 -4.56 -10.18
C ILE A 57 -8.08 -4.52 -11.54
N THR A 58 -9.40 -4.33 -11.52
CA THR A 58 -10.19 -4.08 -12.73
C THR A 58 -10.07 -2.63 -13.19
N ASP A 59 -10.48 -2.34 -14.43
CA ASP A 59 -10.50 -0.95 -14.95
C ASP A 59 -11.40 -0.03 -14.13
N ASP A 60 -12.56 -0.53 -13.67
CA ASP A 60 -13.46 0.22 -12.79
C ASP A 60 -12.78 0.59 -11.46
N GLN A 61 -12.07 -0.37 -10.84
CA GLN A 61 -11.32 -0.14 -9.61
C GLN A 61 -10.16 0.84 -9.84
N LEU A 62 -9.47 0.75 -10.97
CA LEU A 62 -8.42 1.70 -11.34
C LEU A 62 -8.97 3.13 -11.43
N GLN A 63 -10.14 3.31 -12.05
CA GLN A 63 -10.77 4.63 -12.18
C GLN A 63 -11.23 5.19 -10.82
N GLN A 64 -11.71 4.32 -9.92
CA GLN A 64 -12.01 4.69 -8.54
C GLN A 64 -10.75 5.15 -7.79
N PHE A 65 -9.64 4.41 -7.89
CA PHE A 65 -8.39 4.78 -7.24
C PHE A 65 -7.76 6.05 -7.82
N GLN A 66 -7.84 6.25 -9.14
CA GLN A 66 -7.41 7.50 -9.78
C GLN A 66 -8.20 8.70 -9.26
N SER A 67 -9.49 8.54 -8.97
CA SER A 67 -10.31 9.60 -8.38
C SER A 67 -9.91 9.93 -6.93
N LEU A 68 -9.27 8.99 -6.24
CA LEU A 68 -8.74 9.14 -4.87
C LEU A 68 -7.28 9.63 -4.85
N GLN A 69 -6.63 9.67 -6.02
CA GLN A 69 -5.27 10.15 -6.19
C GLN A 69 -5.19 11.65 -5.89
N GLY A 70 -4.19 12.06 -5.11
CA GLY A 70 -4.04 13.43 -4.62
C GLY A 70 -4.80 13.71 -3.32
N ASN A 71 -5.73 12.85 -2.90
CA ASN A 71 -6.36 12.92 -1.58
C ASN A 71 -5.70 11.94 -0.60
N ILE A 72 -6.00 10.65 -0.75
CA ILE A 72 -5.50 9.56 0.11
C ILE A 72 -4.47 8.67 -0.59
N ILE A 73 -4.55 8.58 -1.92
CA ILE A 73 -3.58 7.85 -2.74
C ILE A 73 -2.54 8.86 -3.22
N GLU A 74 -1.28 8.52 -3.00
CA GLU A 74 -0.15 9.33 -3.45
C GLU A 74 0.16 9.01 -4.91
N SER A 75 0.32 7.72 -5.21
CA SER A 75 0.68 7.25 -6.56
C SER A 75 0.06 5.89 -6.85
N ILE A 76 -0.16 5.62 -8.14
CA ILE A 76 -0.58 4.31 -8.67
C ILE A 76 0.38 4.01 -9.81
N GLU A 77 1.01 2.85 -9.77
CA GLU A 77 2.03 2.45 -10.74
C GLU A 77 1.73 1.04 -11.26
N PRO A 78 1.89 0.78 -12.57
CA PRO A 78 1.77 -0.56 -13.12
C PRO A 78 2.96 -1.42 -12.69
N ASP A 79 2.71 -2.71 -12.44
CA ASP A 79 3.76 -3.67 -12.15
C ASP A 79 4.70 -3.85 -13.36
N GLN A 80 6.00 -3.89 -13.13
CA GLN A 80 7.02 -3.96 -14.18
C GLN A 80 7.88 -5.21 -14.06
N ILE A 81 8.16 -5.83 -15.20
CA ILE A 81 9.14 -6.93 -15.28
C ILE A 81 10.56 -6.36 -15.24
N VAL A 82 11.39 -6.87 -14.33
CA VAL A 82 12.82 -6.53 -14.30
C VAL A 82 13.58 -7.43 -15.27
N THR A 83 14.26 -6.84 -16.26
CA THR A 83 15.14 -7.57 -17.19
C THR A 83 16.60 -7.31 -16.85
N THR A 84 17.37 -8.37 -16.56
CA THR A 84 18.82 -8.28 -16.33
C THR A 84 19.58 -8.29 -17.66
N GLN A 85 20.67 -7.53 -17.77
CA GLN A 85 21.60 -7.53 -18.90
C GLN A 85 22.79 -8.46 -18.65
#